data_AF-A0A3E2NBX4-F1
#
_entry.id   AF-A0A3E2NBX4-F1
#
_cell.length_a   1.000
_cell.length_b   1.000
_cell.length_c   1.000
_cell.angle_alpha   90.00
_cell.angle_beta   90.00
_cell.angle_gamma   90.00
#
_symmetry.space_group_name_H-M   'P 1'
#
loop_
_entity.id
_entity.type
_entity.pdbx_description
1 polymer ?
#
loop_
_entity_poly.entity_id
_entity_poly.type
_entity_poly.pdbx_seq_one_letter_code
_entity_poly.pdbx_strand_id
1 'polypeptide(L)'
;MKKTNATMKFLIILPVLLFVLLAGWIGGTEWKVRQGGKEAVSKADRNTLVSSDQQAAKATVEESSSLEVPTEAEETKESGTSQEQKPVVHLLFAGDILLSTHVTSAYDKSGGINGILDEGMRSEISKADIFMANQEFPFSSRGFAAPDKQFTFRLNPDRVTMMNEIGVDIVTIANNHTLDYGTDALLDTCTALDGAGIRYVGAGPDMNRAKQLETMEVNGKTFGFLAASRVYPDPDWVANSKKPGMVSGYDPSILLEEIQKARSLCDYLVVYVHWGVEREEKPKDYQRQLGQQIIDAGADLVVGSHPHVLQGVEYYKGKPICYSLGNFIFGSSIPKTALMRAEVDFEGNTTSLSLVPGTSGAGFTKTLTKPEDIKGFYQYFQDISFGITIDDNGVIHNNGN
;
A
#
# COMPACT_ATOMS: atom_id res chain seq x y z
N MET A 1 31.07 -34.73 -46.15
CA MET A 1 31.83 -34.90 -44.88
C MET A 1 31.28 -33.92 -43.85
N LYS A 2 30.68 -34.44 -42.78
CA LYS A 2 30.13 -33.67 -41.65
C LYS A 2 31.27 -33.19 -40.76
N LYS A 3 31.43 -31.88 -40.55
CA LYS A 3 32.19 -31.34 -39.41
C LYS A 3 31.20 -31.12 -38.26
N THR A 4 31.42 -31.84 -37.17
CA THR A 4 30.54 -31.87 -35.99
C THR A 4 30.87 -30.79 -34.97
N ASN A 5 29.78 -30.22 -34.42
CA ASN A 5 29.69 -29.24 -33.34
C ASN A 5 30.33 -29.71 -32.02
N ALA A 6 31.58 -29.32 -31.77
CA ALA A 6 32.20 -29.46 -30.44
C ALA A 6 31.79 -28.34 -29.48
N THR A 7 31.57 -27.12 -30.00
CA THR A 7 31.19 -25.93 -29.22
C THR A 7 29.77 -25.99 -28.66
N MET A 8 28.84 -26.64 -29.36
CA MET A 8 27.43 -26.74 -28.92
C MET A 8 27.23 -27.78 -27.80
N LYS A 9 28.11 -28.79 -27.68
CA LYS A 9 28.07 -29.74 -26.55
C LYS A 9 28.59 -29.13 -25.25
N PHE A 10 29.54 -28.18 -25.33
CA PHE A 10 30.08 -27.49 -24.16
C PHE A 10 29.05 -26.54 -23.51
N LEU A 11 28.20 -25.89 -24.32
CA LEU A 11 27.15 -24.98 -23.83
C LEU A 11 25.98 -25.68 -23.12
N ILE A 12 25.80 -26.99 -23.30
CA ILE A 12 24.69 -27.76 -22.69
C ILE A 12 25.18 -28.58 -21.49
N ILE A 13 26.42 -29.07 -21.53
CA ILE A 13 26.95 -29.95 -20.47
C ILE A 13 27.37 -29.14 -19.23
N LEU A 14 27.88 -27.91 -19.41
CA LEU A 14 28.36 -27.08 -18.29
C LEU A 14 27.23 -26.61 -17.34
N PRO A 15 26.05 -26.15 -17.82
CA PRO A 15 24.94 -25.79 -16.94
C PRO A 15 24.36 -26.99 -16.18
N VAL A 16 24.31 -28.17 -16.80
CA VAL A 16 23.77 -29.40 -16.19
C VAL A 16 24.68 -29.91 -15.08
N LEU A 17 26.01 -29.85 -15.28
CA LEU A 17 26.98 -30.19 -14.23
C LEU A 17 26.93 -29.20 -13.05
N LEU A 18 26.77 -27.91 -13.32
CA LEU A 18 26.59 -26.89 -12.28
C LEU A 18 25.28 -27.10 -11.49
N PHE A 19 24.21 -27.53 -12.16
CA PHE A 19 22.93 -27.82 -11.51
C PHE A 19 23.00 -29.06 -10.60
N VAL A 20 23.68 -30.13 -11.03
CA VAL A 20 23.86 -31.35 -10.23
C VAL A 20 24.74 -31.10 -9.00
N LEU A 21 25.79 -30.28 -9.14
CA LEU A 21 26.65 -29.89 -8.01
C LEU A 21 25.89 -29.02 -6.99
N LEU A 22 25.05 -28.10 -7.45
CA LEU A 22 24.23 -27.25 -6.59
C LEU A 22 23.16 -28.07 -5.85
N ALA A 23 22.49 -29.00 -6.53
CA ALA A 23 21.51 -29.90 -5.92
C ALA A 23 22.16 -30.84 -4.89
N GLY A 24 23.36 -31.34 -5.15
CA GLY A 24 24.14 -32.13 -4.19
C GLY A 24 24.56 -31.34 -2.93
N TRP A 25 24.86 -30.04 -3.09
CA TRP A 25 25.23 -29.17 -1.97
C TRP A 25 24.02 -28.81 -1.08
N ILE A 26 22.85 -28.58 -1.68
CA ILE A 26 21.59 -28.32 -0.96
C ILE A 26 21.12 -29.59 -0.23
N GLY A 27 21.17 -30.77 -0.87
CA GLY A 27 20.81 -32.04 -0.22
C GLY A 27 21.76 -32.41 0.93
N GLY A 28 23.05 -32.08 0.82
CA GLY A 28 24.04 -32.31 1.88
C GLY A 28 23.90 -31.38 3.09
N THR A 29 23.38 -30.16 2.89
CA THR A 29 23.13 -29.19 3.97
C THR A 29 21.84 -29.52 4.73
N GLU A 30 20.77 -29.94 4.05
CA GLU A 30 19.52 -30.39 4.69
C GLU A 30 19.68 -31.68 5.51
N TRP A 31 20.54 -32.62 5.07
CA TRP A 31 20.80 -33.85 5.83
C TRP A 31 21.50 -33.59 7.17
N LYS A 32 22.41 -32.60 7.23
CA LYS A 32 23.09 -32.21 8.48
C LYS A 32 22.16 -31.49 9.46
N VAL A 33 21.22 -30.69 8.97
CA VAL A 33 20.22 -30.01 9.82
C VAL A 33 19.25 -31.01 10.44
N ARG A 34 18.87 -32.07 9.71
CA ARG A 34 17.98 -33.13 10.22
C ARG A 34 18.57 -34.01 11.32
N GLN A 35 19.90 -34.12 11.44
CA GLN A 35 20.53 -34.88 12.53
C GLN A 35 20.73 -34.05 13.81
N GLY A 36 20.69 -32.71 13.75
CA GLY A 36 20.88 -31.83 14.92
C GLY A 36 19.61 -31.56 15.75
N GLY A 37 18.43 -31.97 15.28
CA GLY A 37 17.13 -31.63 15.90
C GLY A 37 16.48 -32.72 16.77
N LYS A 38 17.19 -33.80 17.10
CA LYS A 38 16.69 -34.88 17.96
C LYS A 38 17.53 -35.01 19.23
N GLU A 39 17.54 -33.97 20.07
CA GLU A 39 17.84 -34.10 21.49
C GLU A 39 17.33 -32.84 22.22
N ALA A 40 16.74 -33.03 23.40
CA ALA A 40 15.92 -32.11 24.20
C ALA A 40 14.48 -31.91 23.64
N VAL A 41 13.39 -32.27 24.32
CA VAL A 41 13.06 -32.13 25.75
C VAL A 41 12.09 -33.25 26.17
N SER A 42 12.33 -33.80 27.37
CA SER A 42 11.41 -34.70 28.07
C SER A 42 10.95 -34.07 29.39
N LYS A 43 9.68 -34.32 29.74
CA LYS A 43 9.05 -34.39 31.08
C LYS A 43 8.53 -33.11 31.78
N ALA A 44 7.46 -33.37 32.53
CA ALA A 44 6.59 -32.55 33.41
C ALA A 44 5.51 -31.74 32.66
N ASP A 45 4.20 -31.82 32.95
CA ASP A 45 3.44 -32.53 33.98
C ASP A 45 1.99 -32.76 33.51
N ARG A 46 1.33 -33.79 34.09
CA ARG A 46 -0.09 -34.13 33.92
C ARG A 46 -0.91 -33.67 35.13
N ASN A 47 -2.24 -33.63 34.91
CA ASN A 47 -3.39 -33.38 35.79
C ASN A 47 -3.88 -31.93 35.71
N THR A 48 -5.17 -31.64 35.49
CA THR A 48 -6.39 -32.38 35.87
C THR A 48 -7.56 -32.01 34.97
N LEU A 49 -8.42 -33.00 34.68
CA LEU A 49 -9.78 -32.84 34.17
C LEU A 49 -10.65 -32.09 35.19
N VAL A 50 -11.65 -31.32 34.73
CA VAL A 50 -13.09 -31.46 35.08
C VAL A 50 -13.92 -30.53 34.17
N SER A 51 -15.03 -31.10 33.70
CA SER A 51 -16.11 -30.59 32.85
C SER A 51 -17.15 -29.74 33.62
N SER A 52 -18.24 -29.38 32.92
CA SER A 52 -19.48 -28.71 33.34
C SER A 52 -19.43 -27.18 33.29
N ASP A 53 -20.45 -26.45 32.84
CA ASP A 53 -21.75 -26.80 32.28
C ASP A 53 -22.29 -25.59 31.51
N GLN A 54 -23.21 -25.86 30.58
CA GLN A 54 -24.08 -24.87 29.97
C GLN A 54 -24.97 -24.18 31.01
N GLN A 55 -25.20 -22.87 30.86
CA GLN A 55 -26.59 -22.38 30.94
C GLN A 55 -26.76 -21.04 30.24
N ALA A 56 -27.61 -21.09 29.21
CA ALA A 56 -28.29 -19.93 28.65
C ALA A 56 -29.43 -19.52 29.59
N ALA A 57 -29.61 -18.21 29.78
CA ALA A 57 -30.86 -17.62 30.24
C ALA A 57 -31.24 -16.48 29.29
N LYS A 58 -32.53 -16.46 28.97
CA LYS A 58 -33.22 -15.73 27.92
C LYS A 58 -34.28 -14.84 28.57
N ALA A 59 -34.63 -13.75 27.88
CA ALA A 59 -35.74 -12.82 28.14
C ALA A 59 -35.50 -11.80 29.27
N THR A 60 -35.93 -10.54 29.18
CA THR A 60 -37.18 -10.06 28.58
C THR A 60 -37.05 -8.60 28.11
N VAL A 61 -37.73 -8.31 27.01
CA VAL A 61 -38.04 -6.96 26.50
C VAL A 61 -39.28 -6.47 27.24
N GLU A 62 -39.24 -5.25 27.76
CA GLU A 62 -40.47 -4.48 28.05
C GLU A 62 -40.35 -3.09 27.44
N GLU A 63 -41.28 -2.85 26.53
CA GLU A 63 -41.59 -1.62 25.83
C GLU A 63 -42.75 -0.96 26.60
N SER A 64 -42.62 0.31 26.98
CA SER A 64 -43.79 1.11 27.36
C SER A 64 -43.62 2.55 26.90
N SER A 65 -44.48 2.95 25.97
CA SER A 65 -44.66 4.31 25.51
C SER A 65 -45.40 5.15 26.56
N SER A 66 -45.02 6.42 26.69
CA SER A 66 -45.99 7.49 26.99
C SER A 66 -45.43 8.83 26.53
N LEU A 67 -46.13 9.42 25.56
CA LEU A 67 -46.04 10.81 25.14
C LEU A 67 -46.54 11.71 26.26
N GLU A 68 -45.83 12.82 26.53
CA GLU A 68 -46.43 14.13 26.78
C GLU A 68 -45.35 15.24 26.71
N VAL A 69 -45.68 16.30 25.97
CA VAL A 69 -44.93 17.54 25.73
C VAL A 69 -45.40 18.55 26.80
N PRO A 70 -44.52 19.34 27.44
CA PRO A 70 -44.46 20.75 27.02
C PRO A 70 -43.13 21.50 27.21
N THR A 71 -43.05 22.56 26.41
CA THR A 71 -42.49 23.90 26.65
C THR A 71 -41.00 24.19 26.41
N GLU A 72 -40.84 25.19 25.54
CA GLU A 72 -39.69 26.01 25.19
C GLU A 72 -38.61 26.13 26.27
N ALA A 73 -37.40 25.69 25.92
CA ALA A 73 -36.17 26.13 26.54
C ALA A 73 -35.36 26.91 25.48
N GLU A 74 -34.93 28.09 25.88
CA GLU A 74 -34.13 29.05 25.11
C GLU A 74 -32.94 28.38 24.42
N GLU A 75 -32.82 28.58 23.10
CA GLU A 75 -31.61 28.28 22.35
C GLU A 75 -30.47 29.19 22.82
N THR A 76 -29.71 28.72 23.82
CA THR A 76 -28.31 29.15 23.95
C THR A 76 -27.56 28.61 22.74
N LYS A 77 -27.36 29.47 21.74
CA LYS A 77 -26.36 29.27 20.69
C LYS A 77 -25.01 29.04 21.36
N GLU A 78 -24.60 27.78 21.43
CA GLU A 78 -23.19 27.44 21.59
C GLU A 78 -22.47 28.04 20.39
N SER A 79 -21.75 29.13 20.66
CA SER A 79 -20.77 29.71 19.76
C SER A 79 -19.72 28.65 19.52
N GLY A 80 -19.90 27.86 18.46
CA GLY A 80 -18.86 26.98 17.93
C GLY A 80 -17.61 27.82 17.75
N THR A 81 -16.58 27.51 18.54
CA THR A 81 -15.24 28.00 18.32
C THR A 81 -14.86 27.57 16.91
N SER A 82 -14.86 28.51 15.97
CA SER A 82 -14.34 28.29 14.63
C SER A 82 -12.91 27.80 14.80
N GLN A 83 -12.68 26.50 14.56
CA GLN A 83 -11.31 26.04 14.38
C GLN A 83 -10.73 26.86 13.24
N GLU A 84 -9.60 27.52 13.52
CA GLU A 84 -8.86 28.28 12.54
C GLU A 84 -8.59 27.34 11.36
N GLN A 85 -9.28 27.55 10.23
CA GLN A 85 -9.11 26.73 9.05
C GLN A 85 -7.64 26.84 8.65
N LYS A 86 -6.89 25.74 8.74
CA LYS A 86 -5.55 25.72 8.15
C LYS A 86 -5.74 25.94 6.65
N PRO A 87 -5.11 26.95 6.04
CA PRO A 87 -5.26 27.23 4.61
C PRO A 87 -4.72 26.09 3.74
N VAL A 88 -3.83 25.27 4.30
CA VAL A 88 -3.15 24.16 3.64
C VAL A 88 -3.55 22.84 4.28
N VAL A 89 -3.90 21.86 3.45
CA VAL A 89 -4.10 20.46 3.85
C VAL A 89 -2.86 19.64 3.50
N HIS A 90 -2.38 18.84 4.44
CA HIS A 90 -1.19 18.01 4.29
C HIS A 90 -1.58 16.56 3.97
N LEU A 91 -1.47 16.18 2.70
CA LEU A 91 -1.56 14.78 2.29
C LEU A 91 -0.18 14.13 2.34
N LEU A 92 -0.14 12.85 2.68
CA LEU A 92 1.08 12.07 2.70
C LEU A 92 0.87 10.78 1.91
N PHE A 93 1.89 10.39 1.15
CA PHE A 93 1.87 9.19 0.33
C PHE A 93 3.10 8.33 0.59
N ALA A 94 2.87 7.03 0.67
CA ALA A 94 3.89 6.00 0.68
C ALA A 94 3.68 5.03 -0.48
N GLY A 95 4.75 4.32 -0.83
CA GLY A 95 4.71 3.21 -1.77
C GLY A 95 4.20 1.92 -1.12
N ASP A 96 4.84 0.81 -1.46
CA ASP A 96 4.40 -0.53 -1.10
C ASP A 96 4.64 -0.83 0.39
N ILE A 97 3.57 -1.22 1.08
CA ILE A 97 3.60 -1.81 2.41
C ILE A 97 3.35 -3.31 2.26
N LEU A 98 4.37 -4.10 2.58
CA LEU A 98 4.31 -5.53 2.75
C LEU A 98 4.75 -5.91 4.16
N LEU A 99 3.80 -6.28 5.00
CA LEU A 99 4.04 -6.77 6.35
C LEU A 99 4.54 -8.23 6.34
N SER A 100 5.64 -8.50 5.64
CA SER A 100 6.24 -9.84 5.53
C SER A 100 6.61 -10.45 6.89
N THR A 101 6.93 -11.75 6.93
CA THR A 101 7.41 -12.42 8.15
C THR A 101 8.61 -11.71 8.80
N HIS A 102 9.49 -11.08 8.00
CA HIS A 102 10.60 -10.30 8.55
C HIS A 102 10.10 -9.06 9.31
N VAL A 103 9.13 -8.35 8.75
CA VAL A 103 8.50 -7.16 9.35
C VAL A 103 7.71 -7.54 10.59
N THR A 104 6.86 -8.58 10.51
CA THR A 104 6.07 -9.04 11.67
C THR A 104 6.97 -9.52 12.80
N SER A 105 8.07 -10.23 12.49
CA SER A 105 9.04 -10.65 13.51
C SER A 105 9.76 -9.47 14.16
N ALA A 106 10.11 -8.44 13.40
CA ALA A 106 10.72 -7.23 13.92
C ALA A 106 9.76 -6.49 14.87
N TYR A 107 8.50 -6.32 14.44
CA TYR A 107 7.41 -5.74 15.23
C TYR A 107 7.15 -6.52 16.53
N ASP A 108 7.04 -7.85 16.46
CA ASP A 108 6.74 -8.69 17.63
C ASP A 108 7.90 -8.65 18.64
N LYS A 109 9.16 -8.60 18.14
CA LYS A 109 10.36 -8.53 18.98
C LYS A 109 10.52 -7.18 19.68
N SER A 110 10.15 -6.08 19.04
CA SER A 110 10.20 -4.74 19.63
C SER A 110 8.99 -4.42 20.52
N GLY A 111 7.91 -5.20 20.38
CA GLY A 111 6.65 -4.96 21.07
C GLY A 111 5.82 -3.83 20.48
N GLY A 112 5.95 -3.55 19.17
CA GLY A 112 5.17 -2.51 18.51
C GLY A 112 5.84 -1.86 17.30
N ILE A 113 5.18 -0.83 16.75
CA ILE A 113 5.57 -0.13 15.51
C ILE A 113 6.98 0.47 15.51
N ASN A 114 7.52 0.80 16.68
CA ASN A 114 8.89 1.28 16.86
C ASN A 114 9.97 0.30 16.40
N GLY A 115 9.64 -0.98 16.19
CA GLY A 115 10.55 -1.97 15.62
C GLY A 115 10.54 -2.05 14.10
N ILE A 116 9.63 -1.34 13.42
CA ILE A 116 9.54 -1.34 11.95
C ILE A 116 9.58 0.06 11.33
N LEU A 117 9.33 1.12 12.12
CA LEU A 117 9.47 2.51 11.73
C LEU A 117 10.26 3.30 12.77
N ASP A 118 11.19 4.13 12.32
CA ASP A 118 11.86 5.08 13.20
C ASP A 118 10.95 6.24 13.63
N GLU A 119 11.41 7.01 14.62
CA GLU A 119 10.68 8.17 15.12
C GLU A 119 10.48 9.25 14.06
N GLY A 120 11.44 9.43 13.15
CA GLY A 120 11.35 10.38 12.04
C GLY A 120 10.16 10.09 11.12
N MET A 121 10.05 8.86 10.61
CA MET A 121 8.94 8.45 9.74
C MET A 121 7.60 8.55 10.47
N ARG A 122 7.55 8.09 11.73
CA ARG A 122 6.33 8.20 12.55
C ARG A 122 5.91 9.64 12.79
N SER A 123 6.87 10.53 13.07
CA SER A 123 6.60 11.96 13.25
C SER A 123 6.04 12.59 11.98
N GLU A 124 6.58 12.23 10.82
CA GLU A 124 6.07 12.71 9.53
C GLU A 124 4.65 12.22 9.24
N ILE A 125 4.36 10.94 9.49
CA ILE A 125 3.00 10.39 9.35
C ILE A 125 2.02 11.13 10.26
N SER A 126 2.39 11.38 11.53
CA SER A 126 1.49 12.04 12.49
C SER A 126 1.15 13.51 12.17
N LYS A 127 1.87 14.15 11.24
CA LYS A 127 1.61 15.53 10.81
C LYS A 127 0.65 15.60 9.63
N ALA A 128 0.41 14.48 8.94
CA ALA A 128 -0.49 14.42 7.79
C ALA A 128 -1.95 14.50 8.26
N ASP A 129 -2.79 15.18 7.47
CA ASP A 129 -4.24 15.14 7.65
C ASP A 129 -4.83 13.87 7.00
N ILE A 130 -4.19 13.36 5.94
CA ILE A 130 -4.51 12.07 5.31
C ILE A 130 -3.22 11.37 4.88
N PHE A 131 -3.01 10.13 5.33
CA PHE A 131 -1.93 9.26 4.88
C PHE A 131 -2.45 8.10 4.03
N MET A 132 -1.98 8.03 2.77
CA MET A 132 -2.29 6.97 1.82
C MET A 132 -1.08 6.11 1.46
N ALA A 133 -1.28 4.79 1.34
CA ALA A 133 -0.25 3.85 0.91
C ALA A 133 -0.79 2.71 0.02
N ASN A 134 0.09 1.93 -0.61
CA ASN A 134 -0.28 0.67 -1.25
C ASN A 134 -0.15 -0.49 -0.25
N GLN A 135 -1.25 -1.19 0.05
CA GLN A 135 -1.22 -2.41 0.84
C GLN A 135 -1.06 -3.62 -0.09
N GLU A 136 0.13 -4.22 -0.08
CA GLU A 136 0.52 -5.23 -1.05
C GLU A 136 0.39 -6.68 -0.54
N PHE A 137 -0.68 -6.94 0.20
CA PHE A 137 -1.01 -8.27 0.74
C PHE A 137 -2.48 -8.35 1.16
N PRO A 138 -3.08 -9.55 1.17
CA PRO A 138 -4.39 -9.78 1.76
C PRO A 138 -4.31 -10.14 3.26
N PHE A 139 -5.31 -9.69 4.02
CA PHE A 139 -5.64 -10.20 5.35
C PHE A 139 -6.61 -11.38 5.22
N SER A 140 -6.19 -12.60 5.57
CA SER A 140 -7.07 -13.76 5.60
C SER A 140 -6.41 -14.95 6.30
N SER A 141 -7.22 -15.87 6.82
CA SER A 141 -6.81 -17.24 7.19
C SER A 141 -7.39 -18.29 6.23
N ARG A 142 -8.15 -17.86 5.22
CA ARG A 142 -8.89 -18.66 4.25
C ARG A 142 -8.27 -18.57 2.85
N GLY A 143 -8.85 -19.33 1.92
CA GLY A 143 -8.43 -19.37 0.53
C GLY A 143 -7.19 -20.23 0.26
N PHE A 144 -6.88 -20.40 -1.02
CA PHE A 144 -5.75 -21.19 -1.50
C PHE A 144 -4.80 -20.28 -2.28
N ALA A 145 -3.50 -20.49 -2.08
CA ALA A 145 -2.47 -19.77 -2.80
C ALA A 145 -2.71 -19.86 -4.32
N ALA A 146 -2.63 -18.71 -5.00
CA ALA A 146 -2.79 -18.63 -6.44
C ALA A 146 -1.82 -19.59 -7.13
N PRO A 147 -2.30 -20.43 -8.07
CA PRO A 147 -1.44 -21.38 -8.76
C PRO A 147 -0.36 -20.64 -9.54
N ASP A 148 0.82 -21.25 -9.64
CA ASP A 148 1.94 -20.80 -10.47
C ASP A 148 2.50 -19.40 -10.15
N LYS A 149 2.09 -18.78 -9.03
CA LYS A 149 2.67 -17.53 -8.56
C LYS A 149 3.92 -17.80 -7.72
N GLN A 150 5.04 -17.18 -8.10
CA GLN A 150 6.32 -17.35 -7.41
C GLN A 150 6.27 -16.88 -5.94
N PHE A 151 5.53 -15.79 -5.69
CA PHE A 151 5.39 -15.21 -4.36
C PHE A 151 3.92 -14.96 -4.06
N THR A 152 3.43 -15.54 -2.96
CA THR A 152 2.10 -15.29 -2.42
C THR A 152 2.22 -14.82 -0.97
N PHE A 153 1.56 -13.72 -0.64
CA PHE A 153 1.53 -13.14 0.69
C PHE A 153 0.13 -13.27 1.30
N ARG A 154 0.07 -13.42 2.61
CA ARG A 154 -1.16 -13.42 3.39
C ARG A 154 -0.83 -13.17 4.85
N LEU A 155 -1.57 -12.28 5.48
CA LEU A 155 -1.49 -12.01 6.91
C LEU A 155 -2.76 -12.47 7.62
N ASN A 156 -2.63 -12.89 8.88
CA ASN A 156 -3.80 -13.11 9.71
C ASN A 156 -4.55 -11.75 9.89
N PRO A 157 -5.88 -11.68 9.69
CA PRO A 157 -6.68 -10.48 9.93
C PRO A 157 -6.44 -9.79 11.28
N ASP A 158 -6.07 -10.54 12.33
CA ASP A 158 -5.73 -9.96 13.64
C ASP A 158 -4.55 -8.96 13.59
N ARG A 159 -3.74 -9.00 12.52
CA ARG A 159 -2.62 -8.09 12.30
C ARG A 159 -3.02 -6.75 11.69
N VAL A 160 -4.30 -6.53 11.38
CA VAL A 160 -4.78 -5.26 10.79
C VAL A 160 -4.47 -4.05 11.67
N THR A 161 -4.39 -4.23 13.00
CA THR A 161 -4.01 -3.18 13.95
C THR A 161 -2.64 -2.59 13.69
N MET A 162 -1.72 -3.33 13.05
CA MET A 162 -0.43 -2.80 12.63
C MET A 162 -0.60 -1.64 11.63
N MET A 163 -1.62 -1.68 10.78
CA MET A 163 -1.92 -0.61 9.84
C MET A 163 -2.42 0.65 10.57
N ASN A 164 -3.24 0.49 11.62
CA ASN A 164 -3.63 1.61 12.48
C ASN A 164 -2.42 2.20 13.23
N GLU A 165 -1.49 1.36 13.72
CA GLU A 165 -0.26 1.82 14.38
C GLU A 165 0.72 2.50 13.43
N ILE A 166 0.77 2.08 12.16
CA ILE A 166 1.48 2.80 11.09
C ILE A 166 0.87 4.20 10.93
N GLY A 167 -0.45 4.33 11.08
CA GLY A 167 -1.20 5.57 10.95
C GLY A 167 -1.77 5.79 9.54
N VAL A 168 -2.02 4.72 8.77
CA VAL A 168 -2.68 4.87 7.46
C VAL A 168 -4.17 5.17 7.64
N ASP A 169 -4.68 6.11 6.86
CA ASP A 169 -6.11 6.44 6.83
C ASP A 169 -6.82 5.75 5.66
N ILE A 170 -6.10 5.61 4.54
CA ILE A 170 -6.60 5.00 3.32
C ILE A 170 -5.52 4.18 2.62
N VAL A 171 -5.92 3.05 2.04
CA VAL A 171 -5.01 2.22 1.24
C VAL A 171 -5.58 1.94 -0.15
N THR A 172 -4.71 1.86 -1.15
CA THR A 172 -5.08 1.07 -2.34
C THR A 172 -4.82 -0.40 -2.06
N ILE A 173 -5.77 -1.23 -2.47
CA ILE A 173 -5.64 -2.69 -2.52
C ILE A 173 -5.77 -3.20 -3.96
N ALA A 174 -5.60 -2.33 -4.96
CA ALA A 174 -5.49 -2.73 -6.37
C ALA A 174 -4.03 -3.00 -6.72
N ASN A 175 -3.59 -4.24 -6.60
CA ASN A 175 -2.24 -4.65 -6.96
C ASN A 175 -2.19 -6.14 -7.33
N ASN A 176 -1.02 -6.59 -7.76
CA ASN A 176 -0.80 -7.97 -8.16
C ASN A 176 -0.88 -8.98 -6.99
N HIS A 177 -0.96 -8.54 -5.73
CA HIS A 177 -1.01 -9.40 -4.53
C HIS A 177 -2.40 -9.50 -3.87
N THR A 178 -3.36 -8.70 -4.31
CA THR A 178 -4.74 -8.63 -3.79
C THR A 178 -5.46 -9.99 -3.73
N LEU A 179 -5.25 -10.84 -4.72
CA LEU A 179 -5.91 -12.15 -4.87
C LEU A 179 -4.93 -13.32 -4.69
N ASP A 180 -3.83 -13.12 -3.97
CA ASP A 180 -2.84 -14.17 -3.71
C ASP A 180 -3.43 -15.44 -3.11
N TYR A 181 -4.53 -15.31 -2.36
CA TYR A 181 -5.26 -16.43 -1.79
C TYR A 181 -6.72 -16.48 -2.27
N GLY A 182 -6.97 -15.93 -3.47
CA GLY A 182 -8.27 -15.92 -4.12
C GLY A 182 -9.27 -14.91 -3.52
N THR A 183 -10.50 -14.99 -4.01
CA THR A 183 -11.56 -14.02 -3.68
C THR A 183 -11.98 -14.05 -2.21
N ASP A 184 -11.88 -15.21 -1.54
CA ASP A 184 -12.11 -15.30 -0.09
C ASP A 184 -11.16 -14.38 0.69
N ALA A 185 -9.88 -14.37 0.31
CA ALA A 185 -8.89 -13.54 0.98
C ALA A 185 -9.06 -12.05 0.68
N LEU A 186 -9.48 -11.69 -0.54
CA LEU A 186 -9.87 -10.31 -0.86
C LEU A 186 -11.06 -9.85 0.00
N LEU A 187 -12.11 -10.67 0.11
CA LEU A 187 -13.29 -10.32 0.92
C LEU A 187 -12.96 -10.20 2.42
N ASP A 188 -12.11 -11.09 2.93
CA ASP A 188 -11.60 -11.00 4.30
C ASP A 188 -10.77 -9.72 4.50
N THR A 189 -10.01 -9.31 3.48
CA THR A 189 -9.22 -8.06 3.51
C THR A 189 -10.11 -6.84 3.57
N CYS A 190 -11.14 -6.77 2.73
CA CYS A 190 -12.15 -5.71 2.80
C CYS A 190 -12.79 -5.66 4.19
N THR A 191 -13.20 -6.80 4.73
CA THR A 191 -13.82 -6.90 6.06
C THR A 191 -12.88 -6.46 7.18
N ALA A 192 -11.60 -6.84 7.12
CA ALA A 192 -10.60 -6.45 8.11
C ALA A 192 -10.36 -4.93 8.10
N LEU A 193 -10.26 -4.33 6.91
CA LEU A 193 -10.08 -2.88 6.75
C LEU A 193 -11.31 -2.09 7.21
N ASP A 194 -12.51 -2.53 6.82
CA ASP A 194 -13.77 -1.93 7.28
C ASP A 194 -13.88 -2.00 8.82
N GLY A 195 -13.55 -3.15 9.42
CA GLY A 195 -13.57 -3.34 10.88
C GLY A 195 -12.50 -2.53 11.63
N ALA A 196 -11.39 -2.20 10.97
CA ALA A 196 -10.32 -1.35 11.50
C ALA A 196 -10.54 0.15 11.25
N GLY A 197 -11.60 0.53 10.54
CA GLY A 197 -11.88 1.91 10.16
C GLY A 197 -10.92 2.48 9.11
N ILE A 198 -10.22 1.62 8.36
CA ILE A 198 -9.27 2.04 7.32
C ILE A 198 -9.99 2.03 5.97
N ARG A 199 -10.00 3.18 5.28
CA ARG A 199 -10.61 3.30 3.95
C ARG A 199 -9.80 2.50 2.93
N TYR A 200 -10.46 1.99 1.89
CA TYR A 200 -9.75 1.36 0.77
C TYR A 200 -10.39 1.59 -0.58
N VAL A 201 -9.55 1.57 -1.62
CA VAL A 201 -9.94 1.81 -3.02
C VAL A 201 -9.33 0.77 -3.98
N GLY A 202 -9.98 0.63 -5.13
CA GLY A 202 -9.45 -0.06 -6.31
C GLY A 202 -9.68 -1.57 -6.36
N ALA A 203 -10.18 -2.20 -5.29
CA ALA A 203 -10.65 -3.58 -5.32
C ALA A 203 -11.82 -3.78 -4.34
N GLY A 204 -12.58 -4.85 -4.53
CA GLY A 204 -13.76 -5.11 -3.71
C GLY A 204 -14.53 -6.37 -4.07
N PRO A 205 -15.69 -6.60 -3.42
CA PRO A 205 -16.60 -7.74 -3.65
C PRO A 205 -17.18 -7.80 -5.06
N ASP A 206 -17.23 -6.67 -5.76
CA ASP A 206 -17.66 -6.54 -7.15
C ASP A 206 -17.12 -5.25 -7.77
N MET A 207 -17.39 -5.05 -9.06
CA MET A 207 -16.93 -3.86 -9.78
C MET A 207 -17.55 -2.55 -9.26
N ASN A 208 -18.76 -2.55 -8.69
CA ASN A 208 -19.36 -1.33 -8.15
C ASN A 208 -18.59 -0.86 -6.92
N ARG A 209 -18.26 -1.76 -6.00
CA ARG A 209 -17.44 -1.42 -4.83
C ARG A 209 -15.99 -1.14 -5.20
N ALA A 210 -15.40 -1.92 -6.12
CA ALA A 210 -14.01 -1.75 -6.53
C ALA A 210 -13.72 -0.38 -7.16
N LYS A 211 -14.65 0.15 -7.98
CA LYS A 211 -14.51 1.45 -8.66
C LYS A 211 -15.05 2.63 -7.86
N GLN A 212 -15.64 2.39 -6.69
CA GLN A 212 -16.28 3.42 -5.90
C GLN A 212 -15.27 4.51 -5.49
N LEU A 213 -15.66 5.77 -5.67
CA LEU A 213 -14.95 6.91 -5.11
C LEU A 213 -15.04 6.86 -3.59
N GLU A 214 -13.89 6.81 -2.91
CA GLU A 214 -13.82 7.10 -1.48
C GLU A 214 -13.54 8.58 -1.28
N THR A 215 -14.22 9.18 -0.31
CA THR A 215 -14.05 10.60 0.02
C THR A 215 -13.71 10.80 1.48
N MET A 216 -12.84 11.76 1.77
CA MET A 216 -12.51 12.21 3.11
C MET A 216 -12.62 13.72 3.18
N GLU A 217 -13.16 14.26 4.28
CA GLU A 217 -13.30 15.70 4.46
C GLU A 217 -12.23 16.21 5.44
N VAL A 218 -11.48 17.24 5.04
CA VAL A 218 -10.50 17.93 5.88
C VAL A 218 -10.69 19.43 5.70
N ASN A 219 -10.81 20.18 6.80
CA ASN A 219 -11.00 21.64 6.81
C ASN A 219 -12.17 22.15 5.92
N GLY A 220 -13.23 21.35 5.78
CA GLY A 220 -14.39 21.68 4.93
C GLY A 220 -14.15 21.48 3.43
N LYS A 221 -13.11 20.73 3.06
CA LYS A 221 -12.76 20.35 1.69
C LYS A 221 -12.83 18.84 1.52
N THR A 222 -13.40 18.40 0.41
CA THR A 222 -13.57 16.98 0.09
C THR A 222 -12.43 16.48 -0.78
N PHE A 223 -11.71 15.47 -0.30
CA PHE A 223 -10.65 14.78 -1.02
C PHE A 223 -11.18 13.44 -1.52
N GLY A 224 -11.10 13.21 -2.83
CA GLY A 224 -11.50 11.99 -3.49
C GLY A 224 -10.32 11.06 -3.80
N PHE A 225 -10.54 9.76 -3.70
CA PHE A 225 -9.52 8.74 -3.96
C PHE A 225 -10.09 7.64 -4.85
N LEU A 226 -9.32 7.30 -5.90
CA LEU A 226 -9.55 6.16 -6.78
C LEU A 226 -8.25 5.39 -6.97
N ALA A 227 -8.35 4.11 -7.34
CA ALA A 227 -7.17 3.32 -7.64
C ALA A 227 -7.43 2.25 -8.70
N ALA A 228 -6.35 1.81 -9.35
CA ALA A 228 -6.37 0.71 -10.31
C ALA A 228 -5.03 -0.02 -10.35
N SER A 229 -5.03 -1.24 -10.89
CA SER A 229 -3.80 -1.99 -11.16
C SER A 229 -3.64 -2.27 -12.64
N ARG A 230 -2.43 -2.08 -13.16
CA ARG A 230 -1.99 -2.59 -14.47
C ARG A 230 -0.99 -3.73 -14.31
N VAL A 231 -0.97 -4.38 -13.15
CA VAL A 231 -0.13 -5.55 -12.88
C VAL A 231 -0.96 -6.56 -12.12
N TYR A 232 -1.30 -7.65 -12.80
CA TYR A 232 -1.93 -8.82 -12.23
C TYR A 232 -1.71 -10.00 -13.19
N PRO A 233 -1.56 -11.23 -12.68
CA PRO A 233 -1.15 -12.38 -13.49
C PRO A 233 -2.25 -12.89 -14.43
N ASP A 234 -3.52 -12.65 -14.09
CA ASP A 234 -4.67 -13.23 -14.77
C ASP A 234 -5.76 -12.17 -14.98
N PRO A 235 -6.28 -11.96 -16.21
CA PRO A 235 -7.44 -11.08 -16.46
C PRO A 235 -8.66 -11.40 -15.59
N ASP A 236 -8.80 -12.64 -15.12
CA ASP A 236 -9.84 -13.04 -14.18
C ASP A 236 -9.69 -12.37 -12.81
N TRP A 237 -8.63 -11.62 -12.54
CA TRP A 237 -8.48 -10.86 -11.28
C TRP A 237 -9.18 -9.50 -11.31
N VAL A 238 -9.66 -9.09 -12.49
CA VAL A 238 -10.49 -7.90 -12.66
C VAL A 238 -11.89 -8.17 -12.12
N ALA A 239 -12.41 -7.23 -11.33
CA ALA A 239 -13.77 -7.34 -10.81
C ALA A 239 -14.81 -7.31 -11.95
N ASN A 240 -15.99 -7.86 -11.68
CA ASN A 240 -17.16 -7.62 -12.53
C ASN A 240 -18.41 -7.50 -11.65
N SER A 241 -19.60 -7.40 -12.24
CA SER A 241 -20.86 -7.22 -11.51
C SER A 241 -21.21 -8.36 -10.55
N LYS A 242 -20.51 -9.51 -10.62
CA LYS A 242 -20.81 -10.73 -9.83
C LYS A 242 -19.56 -11.37 -9.21
N LYS A 243 -18.40 -10.73 -9.32
CA LYS A 243 -17.11 -11.34 -8.97
C LYS A 243 -16.21 -10.32 -8.27
N PRO A 244 -15.64 -10.68 -7.11
CA PRO A 244 -14.63 -9.87 -6.44
C PRO A 244 -13.37 -9.73 -7.29
N GLY A 245 -12.73 -8.57 -7.21
CA GLY A 245 -11.48 -8.30 -7.92
C GLY A 245 -11.11 -6.84 -7.85
N MET A 246 -10.20 -6.42 -8.74
CA MET A 246 -9.71 -5.05 -8.81
C MET A 246 -10.15 -4.30 -10.07
N VAL A 247 -10.01 -2.98 -10.05
CA VAL A 247 -10.15 -2.13 -11.24
C VAL A 247 -8.90 -2.29 -12.12
N SER A 248 -9.11 -2.54 -13.41
CA SER A 248 -8.03 -2.67 -14.39
C SER A 248 -7.50 -1.30 -14.83
N GLY A 249 -6.18 -1.20 -14.93
CA GLY A 249 -5.47 -0.14 -15.64
C GLY A 249 -4.96 -0.57 -17.03
N TYR A 250 -5.17 -1.83 -17.45
CA TYR A 250 -4.88 -2.26 -18.83
C TYR A 250 -5.93 -1.74 -19.80
N ASP A 251 -7.21 -1.86 -19.41
CA ASP A 251 -8.32 -1.11 -20.00
C ASP A 251 -8.75 -0.03 -19.00
N PRO A 252 -8.32 1.23 -19.18
CA PRO A 252 -8.59 2.29 -18.22
C PRO A 252 -10.00 2.89 -18.37
N SER A 253 -10.86 2.38 -19.27
CA SER A 253 -12.14 3.02 -19.59
C SER A 253 -13.02 3.24 -18.35
N ILE A 254 -13.11 2.23 -17.47
CA ILE A 254 -13.86 2.34 -16.21
C ILE A 254 -13.24 3.39 -15.29
N LEU A 255 -11.91 3.35 -15.13
CA LEU A 255 -11.19 4.31 -14.27
C LEU A 255 -11.41 5.75 -14.75
N LEU A 256 -11.25 6.01 -16.05
CA LEU A 256 -11.40 7.35 -16.63
C LEU A 256 -12.85 7.85 -16.51
N GLU A 257 -13.84 6.98 -16.69
CA GLU A 257 -15.25 7.33 -16.50
C GLU A 257 -15.55 7.72 -15.03
N GLU A 258 -15.03 6.98 -14.06
CA GLU A 258 -15.24 7.30 -12.64
C GLU A 258 -14.48 8.56 -12.20
N ILE A 259 -13.31 8.83 -12.77
CA ILE A 259 -12.59 10.11 -12.55
C ILE A 259 -13.44 11.29 -13.02
N GLN A 260 -14.06 11.18 -14.21
CA GLN A 260 -14.92 12.24 -14.75
C GLN A 260 -16.14 12.49 -13.86
N LYS A 261 -16.76 11.43 -13.32
CA LYS A 261 -17.89 11.54 -12.38
C LYS A 261 -17.46 12.13 -11.04
N ALA A 262 -16.29 11.75 -10.54
CA ALA A 262 -15.75 12.19 -9.26
C ALA A 262 -15.47 13.70 -9.23
N ARG A 263 -15.21 14.33 -10.38
CA ARG A 263 -14.84 15.75 -10.46
C ARG A 263 -15.87 16.70 -9.85
N SER A 264 -17.16 16.37 -9.90
CA SER A 264 -18.21 17.18 -9.28
C SER A 264 -18.49 16.83 -7.81
N LEU A 265 -17.81 15.81 -7.28
CA LEU A 265 -18.07 15.23 -5.95
C LEU A 265 -16.94 15.50 -4.95
N CYS A 266 -15.80 16.02 -5.40
CA CYS A 266 -14.66 16.35 -4.55
C CYS A 266 -13.96 17.63 -5.03
N ASP A 267 -13.28 18.31 -4.11
CA ASP A 267 -12.48 19.50 -4.37
C ASP A 267 -11.08 19.14 -4.91
N TYR A 268 -10.55 17.95 -4.54
CA TYR A 268 -9.24 17.46 -4.94
C TYR A 268 -9.26 15.94 -5.14
N LEU A 269 -8.84 15.46 -6.31
CA LEU A 269 -8.92 14.04 -6.68
C LEU A 269 -7.54 13.41 -6.84
N VAL A 270 -7.27 12.37 -6.05
CA VAL A 270 -6.06 11.55 -6.13
C VAL A 270 -6.37 10.21 -6.80
N VAL A 271 -5.50 9.79 -7.72
CA VAL A 271 -5.57 8.46 -8.33
C VAL A 271 -4.28 7.70 -8.06
N TYR A 272 -4.38 6.54 -7.41
CA TYR A 272 -3.24 5.68 -7.11
C TYR A 272 -3.19 4.49 -8.07
N VAL A 273 -2.07 4.28 -8.78
CA VAL A 273 -1.97 3.23 -9.80
C VAL A 273 -0.78 2.30 -9.56
N HIS A 274 -1.05 1.00 -9.54
CA HIS A 274 -0.04 -0.04 -9.41
C HIS A 274 0.41 -0.51 -10.80
N TRP A 275 1.63 -0.16 -11.25
CA TRP A 275 2.04 -0.28 -12.66
C TRP A 275 3.56 -0.38 -12.89
N GLY A 276 3.99 -0.57 -14.13
CA GLY A 276 5.41 -0.52 -14.47
C GLY A 276 6.06 -1.88 -14.47
N VAL A 277 7.40 -1.88 -14.40
CA VAL A 277 8.22 -3.10 -14.44
C VAL A 277 9.11 -3.12 -13.22
N GLU A 278 9.13 -4.25 -12.52
CA GLU A 278 9.96 -4.44 -11.33
C GLU A 278 11.42 -3.99 -11.58
N ARG A 279 11.92 -3.18 -10.65
CA ARG A 279 13.30 -2.68 -10.55
C ARG A 279 13.76 -1.76 -11.67
N GLU A 280 12.86 -1.31 -12.54
CA GLU A 280 13.18 -0.25 -13.49
C GLU A 280 12.95 1.13 -12.87
N GLU A 281 14.01 1.93 -12.76
CA GLU A 281 13.95 3.29 -12.18
C GLU A 281 13.35 4.34 -13.14
N LYS A 282 13.15 3.98 -14.42
CA LYS A 282 12.49 4.85 -15.40
C LYS A 282 11.10 4.31 -15.74
N PRO A 283 10.05 5.15 -15.71
CA PRO A 283 8.72 4.73 -16.12
C PRO A 283 8.69 4.37 -17.61
N LYS A 284 7.88 3.38 -17.96
CA LYS A 284 7.59 3.02 -19.35
C LYS A 284 6.65 4.05 -19.98
N ASP A 285 6.66 4.14 -21.31
CA ASP A 285 5.80 5.06 -22.06
C ASP A 285 4.30 4.88 -21.73
N TYR A 286 3.86 3.63 -21.54
CA TYR A 286 2.46 3.36 -21.16
C TYR A 286 2.10 3.91 -19.77
N GLN A 287 3.05 3.96 -18.83
CA GLN A 287 2.80 4.56 -17.50
C GLN A 287 2.57 6.05 -17.67
N ARG A 288 3.40 6.69 -18.50
CA ARG A 288 3.29 8.13 -18.79
C ARG A 288 2.00 8.48 -19.50
N GLN A 289 1.66 7.73 -20.55
CA GLN A 289 0.41 7.90 -21.29
C GLN A 289 -0.82 7.73 -20.38
N LEU A 290 -0.85 6.70 -19.54
CA LEU A 290 -1.96 6.47 -18.61
C LEU A 290 -2.05 7.58 -17.55
N GLY A 291 -0.91 8.01 -16.98
CA GLY A 291 -0.87 9.14 -16.04
C GLY A 291 -1.45 10.42 -16.65
N GLN A 292 -1.09 10.73 -17.90
CA GLN A 292 -1.61 11.89 -18.63
C GLN A 292 -3.12 11.76 -18.90
N GLN A 293 -3.61 10.57 -19.29
CA GLN A 293 -5.04 10.30 -19.46
C GLN A 293 -5.83 10.50 -18.17
N ILE A 294 -5.27 10.07 -17.03
CA ILE A 294 -5.88 10.24 -15.70
C ILE A 294 -6.00 11.73 -15.34
N ILE A 295 -4.95 12.52 -15.57
CA ILE A 295 -4.99 13.97 -15.38
C ILE A 295 -6.01 14.62 -16.34
N ASP A 296 -6.02 14.21 -17.62
CA ASP A 296 -6.97 14.71 -18.62
C ASP A 296 -8.43 14.40 -18.26
N ALA A 297 -8.68 13.29 -17.58
CA ALA A 297 -10.01 12.91 -17.11
C ALA A 297 -10.48 13.72 -15.89
N GLY A 298 -9.57 14.37 -15.14
CA GLY A 298 -9.94 15.29 -14.06
C GLY A 298 -9.22 15.11 -12.73
N ALA A 299 -8.29 14.16 -12.61
CA ALA A 299 -7.47 13.99 -11.40
C ALA A 299 -6.56 15.20 -11.15
N ASP A 300 -6.22 15.46 -9.90
CA ASP A 300 -5.32 16.55 -9.48
C ASP A 300 -3.91 16.03 -9.13
N LEU A 301 -3.80 14.78 -8.70
CA LEU A 301 -2.53 14.09 -8.43
C LEU A 301 -2.63 12.61 -8.81
N VAL A 302 -1.56 12.09 -9.44
CA VAL A 302 -1.39 10.66 -9.68
C VAL A 302 -0.19 10.15 -8.88
N VAL A 303 -0.38 9.05 -8.15
CA VAL A 303 0.67 8.38 -7.37
C VAL A 303 0.80 6.94 -7.84
N GLY A 304 2.02 6.46 -8.01
CA GLY A 304 2.30 5.12 -8.48
C GLY A 304 3.05 4.24 -7.47
N SER A 305 2.94 2.93 -7.65
CA SER A 305 3.80 1.91 -7.01
C SER A 305 3.94 0.68 -7.92
N HIS A 306 4.54 -0.41 -7.40
CA HIS A 306 4.88 -1.70 -8.06
C HIS A 306 6.35 -1.91 -8.46
N PRO A 307 7.07 -0.95 -9.08
CA PRO A 307 8.45 -1.22 -9.50
C PRO A 307 9.39 -1.60 -8.35
N HIS A 308 8.95 -1.45 -7.08
CA HIS A 308 9.73 -1.70 -5.86
C HIS A 308 11.00 -0.84 -5.74
N VAL A 309 11.11 0.17 -6.61
CA VAL A 309 12.13 1.21 -6.64
C VAL A 309 11.45 2.55 -6.89
N LEU A 310 12.13 3.63 -6.54
CA LEU A 310 11.65 4.97 -6.88
C LEU A 310 11.67 5.15 -8.40
N GLN A 311 10.60 5.75 -8.91
CA GLN A 311 10.58 6.33 -10.25
C GLN A 311 10.25 7.81 -10.10
N GLY A 312 10.79 8.63 -11.01
CA GLY A 312 10.68 10.08 -10.90
C GLY A 312 9.26 10.63 -10.99
N VAL A 313 9.17 11.95 -10.93
CA VAL A 313 7.93 12.72 -11.11
C VAL A 313 7.95 13.47 -12.43
N GLU A 314 6.78 13.66 -13.03
CA GLU A 314 6.56 14.66 -14.07
C GLU A 314 5.38 15.56 -13.73
N TYR A 315 5.38 16.78 -14.28
CA TYR A 315 4.19 17.64 -14.27
C TYR A 315 3.57 17.66 -15.67
N TYR A 316 2.28 17.38 -15.74
CA TYR A 316 1.50 17.46 -16.98
C TYR A 316 0.30 18.38 -16.75
N LYS A 317 0.18 19.43 -17.57
CA LYS A 317 -0.82 20.51 -17.40
C LYS A 317 -0.80 21.13 -15.99
N GLY A 318 0.40 21.27 -15.42
CA GLY A 318 0.61 21.82 -14.08
C GLY A 318 0.30 20.86 -12.93
N LYS A 319 -0.13 19.63 -13.21
CA LYS A 319 -0.48 18.63 -12.20
C LYS A 319 0.56 17.50 -12.10
N PRO A 320 0.92 17.07 -10.89
CA PRO A 320 1.96 16.07 -10.70
C PRO A 320 1.51 14.63 -11.00
N ILE A 321 2.42 13.86 -11.59
CA ILE A 321 2.35 12.41 -11.77
C ILE A 321 3.63 11.82 -11.16
N CYS A 322 3.51 11.19 -9.99
CA CYS A 322 4.57 10.43 -9.35
C CYS A 322 4.48 8.97 -9.81
N TYR A 323 5.53 8.45 -10.47
CA TYR A 323 5.45 7.12 -11.09
C TYR A 323 5.68 5.96 -10.13
N SER A 324 6.50 6.12 -9.09
CA SER A 324 6.66 5.09 -8.07
C SER A 324 7.33 5.65 -6.82
N LEU A 325 6.72 5.41 -5.65
CA LEU A 325 7.31 5.67 -4.34
C LEU A 325 8.13 4.48 -3.80
N GLY A 326 8.28 3.40 -4.58
CA GLY A 326 9.03 2.21 -4.22
C GLY A 326 8.45 1.48 -3.02
N ASN A 327 9.29 0.75 -2.29
CA ASN A 327 8.84 0.04 -1.09
C ASN A 327 8.97 0.93 0.15
N PHE A 328 7.91 1.06 0.95
CA PHE A 328 7.94 1.82 2.20
C PHE A 328 8.22 0.92 3.40
N ILE A 329 7.38 -0.09 3.67
CA ILE A 329 7.61 -1.10 4.72
C ILE A 329 7.74 -2.45 4.03
N PHE A 330 8.90 -3.09 4.13
CA PHE A 330 9.17 -4.34 3.42
C PHE A 330 10.22 -5.19 4.13
N GLY A 331 10.23 -6.49 3.85
CA GLY A 331 11.20 -7.42 4.46
C GLY A 331 12.61 -7.34 3.89
N SER A 332 12.76 -6.90 2.64
CA SER A 332 14.05 -6.77 1.96
C SER A 332 14.69 -5.41 2.19
N SER A 333 16.02 -5.34 2.10
CA SER A 333 16.73 -4.07 2.12
C SER A 333 16.41 -3.22 0.89
N ILE A 334 16.05 -1.96 1.14
CA ILE A 334 15.69 -0.96 0.14
C ILE A 334 16.63 0.22 0.33
N PRO A 335 17.56 0.47 -0.62
CA PRO A 335 18.56 1.52 -0.46
C PRO A 335 17.94 2.93 -0.46
N LYS A 336 16.78 3.09 -1.11
CA LYS A 336 16.08 4.37 -1.22
C LYS A 336 14.57 4.15 -1.16
N THR A 337 13.92 4.83 -0.23
CA THR A 337 12.46 4.94 -0.13
C THR A 337 12.12 6.39 0.23
N ALA A 338 10.87 6.79 0.07
CA ALA A 338 10.42 8.10 0.50
C ALA A 338 8.97 8.07 0.95
N LEU A 339 8.65 8.97 1.87
CA LEU A 339 7.32 9.54 1.94
C LEU A 339 7.27 10.76 1.01
N MET A 340 6.14 10.95 0.36
CA MET A 340 5.87 12.14 -0.45
C MET A 340 4.78 12.96 0.22
N ARG A 341 5.11 14.20 0.59
CA ARG A 341 4.12 15.17 1.07
C ARG A 341 3.49 15.86 -0.13
N ALA A 342 2.19 16.08 -0.08
CA ALA A 342 1.49 17.01 -0.96
C ALA A 342 0.75 18.04 -0.11
N GLU A 343 1.20 19.27 -0.19
CA GLU A 343 0.57 20.41 0.48
C GLU A 343 -0.41 21.06 -0.49
N VAL A 344 -1.70 20.92 -0.20
CA VAL A 344 -2.81 21.41 -1.03
C VAL A 344 -3.31 22.72 -0.44
N ASP A 345 -3.04 23.82 -1.14
CA ASP A 345 -3.50 25.16 -0.81
C ASP A 345 -4.64 25.55 -1.75
N PHE A 346 -5.86 25.57 -1.22
CA PHE A 346 -7.05 25.94 -1.99
C PHE A 346 -7.18 27.46 -2.20
N GLU A 347 -6.57 28.29 -1.36
CA GLU A 347 -6.58 29.75 -1.54
C GLU A 347 -5.60 30.16 -2.64
N GLY A 348 -4.41 29.57 -2.63
CA GLY A 348 -3.42 29.72 -3.69
C GLY A 348 -3.73 28.93 -4.96
N ASN A 349 -4.67 27.98 -4.91
CA ASN A 349 -4.94 27.00 -5.96
C ASN A 349 -3.65 26.28 -6.42
N THR A 350 -2.86 25.81 -5.45
CA THR A 350 -1.59 25.13 -5.69
C THR A 350 -1.49 23.80 -4.96
N THR A 351 -0.65 22.91 -5.52
CA THR A 351 -0.19 21.71 -4.83
C THR A 351 1.33 21.68 -4.88
N SER A 352 1.95 21.75 -3.71
CA SER A 352 3.40 21.65 -3.56
C SER A 352 3.76 20.23 -3.14
N LEU A 353 4.70 19.60 -3.85
CA LEU A 353 5.22 18.28 -3.47
C LEU A 353 6.56 18.41 -2.77
N SER A 354 6.78 17.63 -1.72
CA SER A 354 8.11 17.47 -1.12
C SER A 354 8.38 16.03 -0.70
N LEU A 355 9.66 15.68 -0.54
CA LEU A 355 10.09 14.32 -0.19
C LEU A 355 10.63 14.26 1.23
N VAL A 356 10.34 13.15 1.91
CA VAL A 356 11.05 12.72 3.13
C VAL A 356 11.88 11.50 2.76
N PRO A 357 13.20 11.67 2.56
CA PRO A 357 14.07 10.55 2.20
C PRO A 357 14.20 9.51 3.30
N GLY A 358 14.21 8.25 2.91
CA GLY A 358 14.44 7.13 3.81
C GLY A 358 15.21 5.97 3.17
N THR A 359 15.51 5.00 4.02
CA THR A 359 16.02 3.69 3.64
C THR A 359 15.33 2.63 4.49
N SER A 360 15.29 1.40 3.98
CA SER A 360 14.76 0.26 4.75
C SER A 360 15.75 -0.89 4.74
N GLY A 361 15.81 -1.63 5.84
CA GLY A 361 16.67 -2.80 5.98
C GLY A 361 16.19 -3.69 7.11
N ALA A 362 16.20 -5.00 6.89
CA ALA A 362 15.79 -6.00 7.88
C ALA A 362 14.39 -5.75 8.49
N GLY A 363 13.44 -5.28 7.69
CA GLY A 363 12.08 -4.98 8.15
C GLY A 363 11.91 -3.65 8.89
N PHE A 364 12.94 -2.81 8.92
CA PHE A 364 12.93 -1.50 9.58
C PHE A 364 13.17 -0.37 8.58
N THR A 365 12.23 0.57 8.51
CA THR A 365 12.33 1.76 7.67
C THR A 365 12.65 2.98 8.52
N LYS A 366 13.61 3.78 8.04
CA LYS A 366 14.11 4.95 8.75
C LYS A 366 14.34 6.14 7.83
N THR A 367 14.26 7.32 8.40
CA THR A 367 14.64 8.58 7.75
C THR A 367 16.15 8.64 7.49
N LEU A 368 16.53 9.29 6.40
CA LEU A 368 17.91 9.73 6.22
C LEU A 368 18.15 10.97 7.09
N THR A 369 19.25 10.98 7.84
CA THR A 369 19.56 12.07 8.79
C THR A 369 20.85 12.81 8.47
N LYS A 370 21.71 12.23 7.63
CA LYS A 370 22.96 12.85 7.21
C LYS A 370 22.73 13.81 6.05
N PRO A 371 23.13 15.09 6.16
CA PRO A 371 22.90 16.08 5.11
C PRO A 371 23.43 15.67 3.72
N GLU A 372 24.58 14.99 3.67
CA GLU A 372 25.17 14.49 2.43
C GLU A 372 24.33 13.39 1.76
N ASP A 373 23.74 12.49 2.57
CA ASP A 373 22.88 11.41 2.08
C ASP A 373 21.55 11.97 1.59
N ILE A 374 20.98 12.95 2.31
CA ILE A 374 19.74 13.66 1.94
C ILE A 374 19.94 14.41 0.61
N LYS A 375 21.02 15.19 0.49
CA LYS A 375 21.34 15.91 -0.74
C LYS A 375 21.58 14.95 -1.92
N GLY A 376 22.28 13.85 -1.68
CA GLY A 376 22.48 12.79 -2.67
C GLY A 376 21.15 12.15 -3.10
N PHE A 377 20.21 11.98 -2.17
CA PHE A 377 18.88 11.48 -2.48
C PHE A 377 18.10 12.45 -3.37
N TYR A 378 18.07 13.75 -3.05
CA TYR A 378 17.37 14.74 -3.86
C TYR A 378 17.97 14.86 -5.26
N GLN A 379 19.30 14.87 -5.39
CA GLN A 379 19.95 14.84 -6.70
C GLN A 379 19.54 13.60 -7.50
N TYR A 380 19.58 12.41 -6.88
CA TYR A 380 19.14 11.18 -7.53
C TYR A 380 17.67 11.25 -7.98
N PHE A 381 16.76 11.69 -7.11
CA PHE A 381 15.34 11.76 -7.46
C PHE A 381 15.09 12.79 -8.58
N GLN A 382 15.81 13.91 -8.57
CA GLN A 382 15.79 14.88 -9.66
C GLN A 382 16.25 14.27 -10.99
N ASP A 383 17.36 13.50 -10.97
CA ASP A 383 17.95 12.90 -12.18
C ASP A 383 17.04 11.86 -12.86
N ILE A 384 16.19 11.18 -12.09
CA ILE A 384 15.20 10.22 -12.62
C ILE A 384 13.85 10.86 -12.95
N SER A 385 13.67 12.16 -12.66
CA SER A 385 12.44 12.93 -12.88
C SER A 385 12.49 13.76 -14.16
N PHE A 386 11.35 14.37 -14.52
CA PHE A 386 11.17 15.04 -15.81
C PHE A 386 10.79 16.50 -15.62
N GLY A 387 11.68 17.42 -16.00
CA GLY A 387 11.39 18.86 -16.05
C GLY A 387 11.19 19.51 -14.68
N ILE A 388 11.85 18.99 -13.64
CA ILE A 388 11.75 19.51 -12.27
C ILE A 388 13.12 19.86 -11.69
N THR A 389 13.13 20.67 -10.65
CA THR A 389 14.24 20.80 -9.71
C THR A 389 13.79 20.44 -8.30
N ILE A 390 14.73 20.09 -7.41
CA ILE A 390 14.46 19.85 -5.99
C ILE A 390 15.36 20.76 -5.17
N ASP A 391 14.77 21.51 -4.24
CA ASP A 391 15.52 22.38 -3.35
C ASP A 391 16.09 21.65 -2.12
N ASP A 392 16.85 22.37 -1.30
CA ASP A 392 17.50 21.80 -0.11
C ASP A 392 16.52 21.29 0.96
N ASN A 393 15.24 21.70 0.89
CA ASN A 393 14.17 21.22 1.78
C ASN A 393 13.41 20.03 1.19
N GLY A 394 13.80 19.56 0.01
CA GLY A 394 13.13 18.46 -0.70
C GLY A 394 11.87 18.88 -1.44
N VAL A 395 11.59 20.17 -1.58
CA VAL A 395 10.43 20.67 -2.34
C VAL A 395 10.72 20.55 -3.84
N ILE A 396 9.75 20.01 -4.56
CA ILE A 396 9.81 19.78 -6.00
C ILE A 396 9.25 21.01 -6.72
N HIS A 397 10.06 21.62 -7.57
CA HIS A 397 9.71 22.77 -8.39
C HIS A 397 9.57 22.35 -9.85
N ASN A 398 8.42 22.64 -10.46
CA ASN A 398 8.20 22.45 -11.89
C ASN A 398 8.95 23.55 -12.67
N ASN A 399 9.89 23.18 -13.54
CA ASN A 399 10.67 24.14 -14.32
C ASN A 399 9.91 24.69 -15.55
N GLY A 400 8.71 24.16 -15.82
CA GLY A 400 7.91 24.52 -16.99
C GLY A 400 8.48 23.91 -18.27
N ASN A 401 7.63 23.19 -19.00
CA ASN A 401 7.82 22.91 -20.42
C ASN A 401 6.66 23.51 -21.19
#